data_AF-F9WDI2-F1
#
_entry.id   AF-F9WDI2-F1
#
_cell.length_a   1.000
_cell.length_b   1.000
_cell.length_c   1.000
_cell.angle_alpha   90.00
_cell.angle_beta   90.00
_cell.angle_gamma   90.00
#
_symmetry.space_group_name_H-M   'P 1'
#
loop_
_entity.id
_entity.type
_entity.pdbx_description
1 polymer ?
#
loop_
_entity_poly.entity_id
_entity_poly.type
_entity_poly.pdbx_seq_one_letter_code
_entity_poly.pdbx_strand_id
1 'polypeptide(L)'
;MMKLFMVMMVVMGSLVREWRVMANAKDSVAQGDNSEYFSLLCRIYNVAQHPPIKHVDTKEYQKIVDDIDALSASANGKEGVKTQSEETKSAQTQLVGITRDAHKLLDEIKRINPEREAEMARNALNQVIFGEHGKEGDLSPGTLNGVRGRMAACGSRPLDKKGESAGKNLVVDFFCLCAKHDEAEGVDNVCGVSVGNGKDSGWDGVKLVSQDTLWDEVKNGCGTFAKQGVTSTQDGYSLHREFMAKVKAGGKVKVTNTETVPKHGMLGTAVSDTGNSNFHCNGKKAVSTTRVNVGSGVCVFYGTHHQEQNIEWLKKFKEGLQLIDKLNTETASWQHQLTTLLNRARELYEKV
;
A
#
# COMPACT_ATOMS: atom_id res chain seq x y z
N MET A 1 -0.29 -63.82 12.86
CA MET A 1 -0.93 -62.79 13.71
C MET A 1 0.02 -61.67 14.18
N MET A 2 1.33 -61.87 14.32
CA MET A 2 2.25 -60.86 14.86
C MET A 2 2.51 -59.65 13.93
N LYS A 3 2.46 -59.83 12.60
CA LYS A 3 2.71 -58.75 11.62
C LYS A 3 1.57 -57.72 11.53
N LEU A 4 0.33 -58.10 11.82
CA LEU A 4 -0.82 -57.19 11.81
C LEU A 4 -0.85 -56.24 13.03
N PHE A 5 -0.33 -56.70 14.18
CA PHE A 5 -0.23 -55.88 15.39
C PHE A 5 0.81 -54.75 15.27
N MET A 6 1.93 -55.01 14.60
CA MET A 6 2.99 -54.00 14.41
C MET A 6 2.53 -52.86 13.48
N VAL A 7 1.76 -53.15 12.44
CA VAL A 7 1.22 -52.15 11.51
C VAL A 7 0.17 -51.25 12.21
N MET A 8 -0.70 -51.82 13.05
CA MET A 8 -1.66 -51.01 13.82
C MET A 8 -0.98 -50.08 14.83
N MET A 9 0.12 -50.51 15.47
CA MET A 9 0.85 -49.63 16.40
C MET A 9 1.57 -48.46 15.70
N VAL A 10 2.08 -48.66 14.48
CA VAL A 10 2.69 -47.59 13.68
C VAL A 10 1.64 -46.59 13.17
N VAL A 11 0.45 -47.06 12.77
CA VAL A 11 -0.64 -46.20 12.31
C VAL A 11 -1.27 -45.42 13.48
N MET A 12 -1.49 -46.06 14.64
CA MET A 12 -1.94 -45.36 15.85
C MET A 12 -0.88 -44.40 16.40
N GLY A 13 0.40 -44.75 16.35
CA GLY A 13 1.49 -43.85 16.73
C GLY A 13 1.60 -42.60 15.83
N SER A 14 1.25 -42.74 14.55
CA SER A 14 1.22 -41.63 13.58
C SER A 14 0.00 -40.71 13.79
N LEU A 15 -1.18 -41.29 14.06
CA LEU A 15 -2.40 -40.54 14.40
C LEU A 15 -2.32 -39.82 15.75
N VAL A 16 -1.67 -40.40 16.76
CA VAL A 16 -1.41 -39.73 18.06
C VAL A 16 -0.43 -38.57 17.92
N ARG A 17 0.50 -38.66 16.95
CA ARG A 17 1.44 -37.58 16.64
C ARG A 17 0.75 -36.42 15.94
N GLU A 18 -0.18 -36.67 15.02
CA GLU A 18 -1.03 -35.63 14.40
C GLU A 18 -2.00 -34.98 15.41
N TRP A 19 -2.59 -35.74 16.32
CA TRP A 19 -3.43 -35.18 17.40
C TRP A 19 -2.64 -34.35 18.41
N ARG A 20 -1.40 -34.73 18.76
CA ARG A 20 -0.50 -33.88 19.59
C ARG A 20 -0.11 -32.59 18.86
N VAL A 21 0.06 -32.63 17.54
CA VAL A 21 0.37 -31.43 16.74
C VAL A 21 -0.84 -30.49 16.66
N MET A 22 -2.07 -31.01 16.59
CA MET A 22 -3.29 -30.19 16.62
C MET A 22 -3.62 -29.63 18.02
N ALA A 23 -3.30 -30.34 19.11
CA ALA A 23 -3.53 -29.86 20.47
C ALA A 23 -2.65 -28.65 20.85
N ASN A 24 -1.43 -28.56 20.32
CA ASN A 24 -0.47 -27.48 20.63
C ASN A 24 -0.69 -26.18 19.82
N ALA A 25 -1.55 -26.20 18.78
CA ALA A 25 -1.78 -25.05 17.90
C ALA A 25 -2.58 -23.91 18.57
N LYS A 26 -3.24 -24.18 19.69
CA LYS A 26 -4.01 -23.19 20.47
C LYS A 26 -3.14 -22.36 21.42
N ASP A 27 -1.92 -22.80 21.75
CA ASP A 27 -1.09 -22.15 22.77
C ASP A 27 0.15 -21.43 22.20
N SER A 28 0.28 -21.37 20.86
CA SER A 28 1.39 -20.69 20.19
C SER A 28 0.98 -20.03 18.87
N VAL A 29 1.73 -19.00 18.47
CA VAL A 29 1.67 -18.43 17.11
C VAL A 29 2.32 -19.42 16.16
N ALA A 30 1.63 -19.71 15.06
CA ALA A 30 2.02 -20.74 14.10
C ALA A 30 2.38 -20.14 12.74
N GLN A 31 3.02 -20.96 11.91
CA GLN A 31 3.28 -20.64 10.52
C GLN A 31 1.97 -20.25 9.80
N GLY A 32 2.02 -19.18 9.01
CA GLY A 32 0.88 -18.71 8.22
C GLY A 32 -0.22 -17.99 8.98
N ASP A 33 -0.15 -17.87 10.31
CA ASP A 33 -1.16 -17.18 11.13
C ASP A 33 -1.40 -15.72 10.68
N ASN A 34 -0.38 -15.08 10.08
CA ASN A 34 -0.42 -13.70 9.59
C ASN A 34 -0.50 -13.59 8.06
N SER A 35 -0.67 -14.69 7.32
CA SER A 35 -0.68 -14.70 5.85
C SER A 35 -1.75 -13.79 5.23
N GLU A 36 -2.97 -13.74 5.79
CA GLU A 36 -4.02 -12.84 5.31
C GLU A 36 -3.66 -11.36 5.50
N TYR A 37 -3.07 -11.01 6.65
CA TYR A 37 -2.63 -9.64 6.93
C TYR A 37 -1.49 -9.24 6.00
N PHE A 38 -0.55 -10.15 5.76
CA PHE A 38 0.54 -9.95 4.81
C PHE A 38 0.04 -9.71 3.39
N SER A 39 -0.86 -10.56 2.91
CA SER A 39 -1.49 -10.42 1.58
C SER A 39 -2.17 -9.06 1.41
N LEU A 40 -2.92 -8.62 2.42
CA LEU A 40 -3.57 -7.30 2.41
C LEU A 40 -2.56 -6.15 2.33
N LEU A 41 -1.51 -6.19 3.16
CA LEU A 41 -0.45 -5.18 3.11
C LEU A 41 0.31 -5.20 1.79
N CYS A 42 0.57 -6.37 1.20
CA CYS A 42 1.20 -6.48 -0.12
C CYS A 42 0.36 -5.85 -1.22
N ARG A 43 -0.98 -6.01 -1.19
CA ARG A 43 -1.87 -5.35 -2.14
C ARG A 43 -1.81 -3.82 -2.02
N ILE A 44 -1.75 -3.29 -0.78
CA ILE A 44 -1.57 -1.84 -0.54
C ILE A 44 -0.20 -1.37 -1.02
N TYR A 45 0.86 -2.10 -0.68
CA TYR A 45 2.22 -1.84 -1.15
C TYR A 45 2.29 -1.79 -2.68
N ASN A 46 1.63 -2.71 -3.39
CA ASN A 46 1.63 -2.72 -4.85
C ASN A 46 0.97 -1.47 -5.45
N VAL A 47 -0.10 -0.94 -4.84
CA VAL A 47 -0.70 0.36 -5.23
C VAL A 47 0.27 1.51 -4.99
N ALA A 48 0.92 1.53 -3.83
CA ALA A 48 1.85 2.60 -3.48
C ALA A 48 3.10 2.60 -4.38
N GLN A 49 3.61 1.41 -4.72
CA GLN A 49 4.78 1.22 -5.56
C GLN A 49 4.48 1.44 -7.05
N HIS A 50 3.26 1.15 -7.49
CA HIS A 50 2.82 1.33 -8.88
C HIS A 50 1.50 2.12 -8.93
N PRO A 51 1.54 3.44 -8.65
CA PRO A 51 0.35 4.26 -8.61
C PRO A 51 -0.41 4.28 -9.95
N PRO A 52 -1.75 4.23 -9.95
CA PRO A 52 -2.59 4.30 -11.16
C PRO A 52 -2.69 5.73 -11.74
N ILE A 53 -1.54 6.37 -11.97
CA ILE A 53 -1.44 7.69 -12.59
C ILE A 53 -1.52 7.51 -14.11
N LYS A 54 -2.49 8.16 -14.75
CA LYS A 54 -2.55 8.18 -16.22
C LYS A 54 -1.35 8.95 -16.77
N HIS A 55 -0.95 8.62 -18.00
CA HIS A 55 0.09 9.38 -18.67
C HIS A 55 -0.33 10.85 -18.81
N VAL A 56 0.58 11.74 -18.44
CA VAL A 56 0.44 13.19 -18.53
C VAL A 56 1.65 13.68 -19.31
N ASP A 57 1.42 14.13 -20.54
CA ASP A 57 2.44 14.83 -21.34
C ASP A 57 1.87 16.15 -21.81
N THR A 58 2.40 17.24 -21.27
CA THR A 58 1.98 18.59 -21.63
C THR A 58 2.30 18.93 -23.09
N LYS A 59 3.22 18.21 -23.73
CA LYS A 59 3.56 18.37 -25.15
C LYS A 59 2.44 17.88 -26.07
N GLU A 60 1.66 16.88 -25.67
CA GLU A 60 0.50 16.44 -26.46
C GLU A 60 -0.55 17.54 -26.53
N TYR A 61 -0.78 18.25 -25.42
CA TYR A 61 -1.68 19.40 -25.38
C TYR A 61 -1.17 20.56 -26.23
N GLN A 62 0.13 20.88 -26.13
CA GLN A 62 0.75 21.90 -26.98
C GLN A 62 0.56 21.57 -28.46
N LYS A 63 0.80 20.31 -28.86
CA LYS A 63 0.62 19.88 -30.25
C LYS A 63 -0.81 20.10 -30.76
N ILE A 64 -1.83 19.83 -29.93
CA ILE A 64 -3.22 20.09 -30.32
C ILE A 64 -3.46 21.59 -30.56
N VAL A 65 -2.90 22.46 -29.73
CA VAL A 65 -2.99 23.91 -29.93
C VAL A 65 -2.24 24.36 -31.18
N ASP A 66 -1.04 23.81 -31.43
CA ASP A 66 -0.26 24.11 -32.63
C ASP A 66 -1.00 23.69 -33.92
N ASP A 67 -1.72 22.55 -33.89
CA ASP A 67 -2.56 22.11 -34.99
C ASP A 67 -3.73 23.08 -35.24
N ILE A 68 -4.34 23.63 -34.18
CA ILE A 68 -5.40 24.65 -34.27
C ILE A 68 -4.83 25.95 -34.86
N ASP A 69 -3.65 26.39 -34.40
CA ASP A 69 -2.95 27.57 -34.91
C ASP A 69 -2.66 27.44 -36.41
N ALA A 70 -2.19 26.26 -36.85
CA ALA A 70 -1.90 25.97 -38.25
C ALA A 70 -3.17 26.06 -39.13
N LEU A 71 -4.31 25.55 -38.65
CA LEU A 71 -5.60 25.65 -39.36
C LEU A 71 -6.06 27.11 -39.46
N SER A 72 -5.98 27.86 -38.36
CA SER A 72 -6.36 29.28 -38.30
C SER A 72 -5.49 30.15 -39.23
N ALA A 73 -4.17 29.96 -39.19
CA ALA A 73 -3.24 30.66 -40.07
C ALA A 73 -3.49 30.35 -41.55
N SER A 74 -3.75 29.08 -41.88
CA SER A 74 -4.05 28.65 -43.25
C SER A 74 -5.36 29.23 -43.77
N ALA A 75 -6.39 29.34 -42.92
CA ALA A 75 -7.67 29.95 -43.27
C ALA A 75 -7.55 31.47 -43.52
N ASN A 76 -6.79 32.18 -42.69
CA ASN A 76 -6.61 33.63 -42.79
C ASN A 76 -5.65 34.03 -43.92
N GLY A 77 -4.67 33.18 -44.27
CA GLY A 77 -3.80 33.39 -45.44
C GLY A 77 -4.54 33.44 -46.79
N LYS A 78 -5.81 32.99 -46.85
CA LYS A 78 -6.66 33.03 -48.05
C LYS A 78 -7.40 34.37 -48.25
N GLU A 79 -7.18 35.39 -47.41
CA GLU A 79 -7.80 36.74 -47.51
C GLU A 79 -7.52 37.50 -48.82
N GLY A 80 -6.52 37.08 -49.61
CA GLY A 80 -6.16 37.73 -50.89
C GLY A 80 -7.14 37.50 -52.05
N VAL A 81 -8.13 36.61 -51.92
CA VAL A 81 -9.07 36.29 -53.01
C VAL A 81 -10.28 37.21 -52.93
N LYS A 82 -10.44 38.12 -53.90
CA LYS A 82 -11.45 39.22 -53.98
C LYS A 82 -12.94 38.81 -53.95
N THR A 83 -13.28 37.56 -53.62
CA THR A 83 -14.65 37.02 -53.55
C THR A 83 -14.80 36.04 -52.38
N GLN A 84 -14.53 36.47 -51.14
CA GLN A 84 -14.91 35.68 -49.96
C GLN A 84 -16.39 35.86 -49.64
N SER A 85 -17.11 34.75 -49.46
CA SER A 85 -18.49 34.76 -49.01
C SER A 85 -18.59 35.21 -47.54
N GLU A 86 -19.76 35.67 -47.11
CA GLU A 86 -20.01 35.97 -45.69
C GLU A 86 -19.83 34.73 -44.80
N GLU A 87 -20.07 33.53 -45.34
CA GLU A 87 -19.82 32.26 -44.64
C GLU A 87 -18.32 32.04 -44.38
N THR A 88 -17.45 32.35 -45.35
CA THR A 88 -15.98 32.26 -45.19
C THR A 88 -15.46 33.21 -44.12
N LYS A 89 -15.92 34.47 -44.13
CA LYS A 89 -15.52 35.47 -43.11
C LYS A 89 -15.99 35.08 -41.70
N SER A 90 -17.21 34.55 -41.60
CA SER A 90 -17.76 34.04 -40.35
C SER A 90 -16.94 32.86 -39.82
N ALA A 91 -16.58 31.91 -40.70
CA ALA A 91 -15.76 30.76 -40.33
C ALA A 91 -14.35 31.17 -39.86
N GLN A 92 -13.70 32.11 -40.54
CA GLN A 92 -12.41 32.69 -40.12
C GLN A 92 -12.51 33.35 -38.73
N THR A 93 -13.55 34.16 -38.51
CA THR A 93 -13.76 34.81 -37.20
C THR A 93 -13.95 33.78 -36.09
N GLN A 94 -14.70 32.70 -36.35
CA GLN A 94 -14.89 31.62 -35.39
C GLN A 94 -13.59 30.83 -35.12
N LEU A 95 -12.75 30.62 -36.14
CA LEU A 95 -11.43 29.99 -35.98
C LEU A 95 -10.52 30.79 -35.07
N VAL A 96 -10.50 32.12 -35.20
CA VAL A 96 -9.76 33.01 -34.28
C VAL A 96 -10.28 32.86 -32.84
N GLY A 97 -11.59 32.76 -32.66
CA GLY A 97 -12.22 32.51 -31.36
C GLY A 97 -11.76 31.18 -30.73
N ILE A 98 -11.81 30.09 -31.51
CA ILE A 98 -11.35 28.76 -31.07
C ILE A 98 -9.86 28.76 -30.73
N THR A 99 -9.05 29.43 -31.53
CA THR A 99 -7.61 29.58 -31.30
C THR A 99 -7.36 30.20 -29.92
N ARG A 100 -8.02 31.34 -29.63
CA ARG A 100 -7.90 32.01 -28.32
C ARG A 100 -8.34 31.11 -27.16
N ASP A 101 -9.45 30.38 -27.32
CA ASP A 101 -9.95 29.49 -26.27
C ASP A 101 -8.98 28.32 -26.01
N ALA A 102 -8.34 27.78 -27.06
CA ALA A 102 -7.34 26.73 -26.95
C ALA A 102 -6.07 27.21 -26.23
N HIS A 103 -5.57 28.40 -26.56
CA HIS A 103 -4.42 29.02 -25.85
C HIS A 103 -4.74 29.27 -24.38
N LYS A 104 -5.92 29.81 -24.07
CA LYS A 104 -6.35 30.03 -22.68
C LYS A 104 -6.36 28.73 -21.86
N LEU A 105 -6.88 27.65 -22.45
CA LEU A 105 -6.90 26.35 -21.79
C LEU A 105 -5.48 25.81 -21.59
N LEU A 106 -4.61 25.93 -22.59
CA LEU A 106 -3.21 25.50 -22.49
C LEU A 106 -2.43 26.27 -21.42
N ASP A 107 -2.65 27.58 -21.29
CA ASP A 107 -2.05 28.40 -20.24
C ASP A 107 -2.53 27.96 -18.85
N GLU A 108 -3.80 27.58 -18.72
CA GLU A 108 -4.34 27.01 -17.48
C GLU A 108 -3.66 25.68 -17.13
N ILE A 109 -3.49 24.79 -18.11
CA ILE A 109 -2.79 23.50 -17.94
C ILE A 109 -1.34 23.75 -17.49
N LYS A 110 -0.61 24.65 -18.16
CA LYS A 110 0.76 25.01 -17.81
C LYS A 110 0.87 25.56 -16.39
N ARG A 111 -0.11 26.37 -15.97
CA ARG A 111 -0.18 26.93 -14.61
C ARG A 111 -0.40 25.85 -13.55
N ILE A 112 -1.27 24.87 -13.83
CA ILE A 112 -1.54 23.76 -12.90
C ILE A 112 -0.33 22.80 -12.83
N ASN A 113 0.39 22.64 -13.94
CA ASN A 113 1.58 21.78 -14.03
C ASN A 113 1.26 20.33 -13.61
N PRO A 114 0.56 19.57 -14.46
CA PRO A 114 0.09 18.24 -14.10
C PRO A 114 1.22 17.21 -13.93
N GLU A 115 2.40 17.45 -14.51
CA GLU A 115 3.61 16.64 -14.25
C GLU A 115 4.07 16.79 -12.80
N ARG A 116 4.01 18.00 -12.23
CA ARG A 116 4.29 18.25 -10.81
C ARG A 116 3.24 17.61 -9.91
N GLU A 117 1.96 17.69 -10.26
CA GLU A 117 0.88 17.02 -9.51
C GLU A 117 1.07 15.49 -9.49
N ALA A 118 1.46 14.91 -10.63
CA ALA A 118 1.81 13.49 -10.72
C ALA A 118 2.97 13.13 -9.79
N GLU A 119 3.98 14.00 -9.70
CA GLU A 119 5.12 13.82 -8.81
C GLU A 119 4.74 13.95 -7.33
N MET A 120 3.86 14.87 -6.98
CA MET A 120 3.33 14.97 -5.60
C MET A 120 2.56 13.71 -5.22
N ALA A 121 1.74 13.16 -6.12
CA ALA A 121 1.05 11.89 -5.89
C ALA A 121 2.01 10.72 -5.68
N ARG A 122 3.06 10.61 -6.52
CA ARG A 122 4.13 9.60 -6.35
C ARG A 122 4.85 9.73 -5.02
N ASN A 123 5.19 10.95 -4.62
CA ASN A 123 5.88 11.21 -3.35
C ASN A 123 5.00 10.87 -2.15
N ALA A 124 3.70 11.23 -2.17
CA ALA A 124 2.77 10.85 -1.11
C ALA A 124 2.67 9.32 -0.95
N LEU A 125 2.62 8.58 -2.06
CA LEU A 125 2.58 7.12 -2.05
C LEU A 125 3.93 6.48 -1.69
N ASN A 126 5.05 7.12 -2.03
CA ASN A 126 6.37 6.68 -1.57
C ASN A 126 6.47 6.77 -0.02
N GLN A 127 5.94 7.85 0.58
CA GLN A 127 5.87 8.01 2.03
C GLN A 127 4.98 6.95 2.71
N VAL A 128 4.04 6.32 2.01
CA VAL A 128 3.29 5.18 2.55
C VAL A 128 4.25 4.02 2.86
N ILE A 129 5.19 3.78 1.96
CA ILE A 129 6.14 2.66 2.06
C ILE A 129 7.23 3.01 3.06
N PHE A 130 7.83 4.19 2.93
CA PHE A 130 9.08 4.54 3.60
C PHE A 130 8.95 5.59 4.73
N GLY A 131 7.79 6.25 4.87
CA GLY A 131 7.60 7.36 5.79
C GLY A 131 8.11 8.70 5.26
N GLU A 132 7.89 9.79 6.01
CA GLU A 132 8.17 11.17 5.59
C GLU A 132 9.62 11.45 5.17
N HIS A 133 10.58 10.76 5.78
CA HIS A 133 12.02 10.94 5.55
C HIS A 133 12.71 9.72 4.94
N GLY A 134 11.94 8.70 4.56
CA GLY A 134 12.49 7.46 4.02
C GLY A 134 12.44 7.40 2.50
N LYS A 135 13.30 6.56 1.94
CA LYS A 135 13.30 6.17 0.53
C LYS A 135 13.90 4.77 0.39
N GLU A 136 13.67 4.13 -0.74
CA GLU A 136 14.35 2.88 -1.09
C GLU A 136 15.88 3.06 -1.03
N GLY A 137 16.57 2.08 -0.46
CA GLY A 137 18.03 2.11 -0.27
C GLY A 137 18.53 2.98 0.88
N ASP A 138 17.63 3.58 1.67
CA ASP A 138 17.99 4.44 2.81
C ASP A 138 17.15 4.11 4.06
N LEU A 139 17.02 2.81 4.36
CA LEU A 139 16.13 2.34 5.41
C LEU A 139 16.58 2.79 6.81
N SER A 140 17.87 2.65 7.16
CA SER A 140 18.36 2.95 8.52
C SER A 140 18.23 4.42 8.94
N PRO A 141 18.82 5.40 8.23
CA PRO A 141 18.77 6.80 8.66
C PRO A 141 17.44 7.48 8.29
N GLY A 142 16.65 6.88 7.39
CA GLY A 142 15.33 7.36 6.96
C GLY A 142 14.17 6.55 7.55
N THR A 143 13.76 5.49 6.85
CA THR A 143 12.53 4.72 7.14
C THR A 143 12.43 4.13 8.54
N LEU A 144 13.56 3.74 9.10
CA LEU A 144 13.68 3.07 10.40
C LEU A 144 14.30 4.01 11.44
N ASN A 145 14.37 5.30 11.14
CA ASN A 145 14.86 6.29 12.08
C ASN A 145 13.98 6.33 13.34
N GLY A 146 14.62 6.19 14.50
CA GLY A 146 13.94 6.13 15.78
C GLY A 146 13.19 4.83 16.06
N VAL A 147 13.26 3.81 15.19
CA VAL A 147 12.73 2.48 15.48
C VAL A 147 13.61 1.82 16.54
N ARG A 148 13.04 1.63 17.72
CA ARG A 148 13.70 1.01 18.89
C ARG A 148 13.39 -0.49 18.94
N GLY A 149 13.61 -1.13 20.10
CA GLY A 149 13.25 -2.53 20.31
C GLY A 149 11.81 -2.86 19.91
N ARG A 150 11.60 -4.08 19.44
CA ARG A 150 10.37 -4.53 18.76
C ARG A 150 9.10 -4.29 19.56
N MET A 151 9.14 -4.53 20.86
CA MET A 151 7.98 -4.29 21.74
C MET A 151 7.57 -2.82 21.77
N ALA A 152 8.53 -1.90 21.85
CA ALA A 152 8.24 -0.47 21.85
C ALA A 152 7.71 -0.04 20.48
N ALA A 153 8.33 -0.52 19.41
CA ALA A 153 7.95 -0.19 18.04
C ALA A 153 6.55 -0.69 17.68
N CYS A 154 6.26 -1.97 17.94
CA CYS A 154 5.08 -2.69 17.46
C CYS A 154 3.91 -2.72 18.46
N GLY A 155 4.19 -2.63 19.77
CA GLY A 155 3.17 -2.68 20.82
C GLY A 155 3.65 -3.40 22.07
N SER A 156 3.58 -2.72 23.22
CA SER A 156 3.99 -3.25 24.51
C SER A 156 2.81 -3.36 25.46
N ARG A 157 2.84 -4.35 26.36
CA ARG A 157 1.83 -4.47 27.41
C ARG A 157 1.94 -3.33 28.45
N PRO A 158 0.81 -2.95 29.09
CA PRO A 158 -0.55 -3.29 28.67
C PRO A 158 -0.84 -2.66 27.30
N LEU A 159 -1.56 -3.35 26.41
CA LEU A 159 -1.90 -2.80 25.09
C LEU A 159 -3.03 -1.78 25.18
N ASP A 160 -2.73 -0.64 25.81
CA ASP A 160 -3.56 0.56 25.95
C ASP A 160 -3.15 1.64 24.94
N LYS A 161 -1.84 1.77 24.68
CA LYS A 161 -1.24 2.72 23.74
C LYS A 161 -0.69 2.02 22.52
N LYS A 162 -0.77 2.70 21.37
CA LYS A 162 -0.17 2.23 20.12
C LYS A 162 1.34 2.05 20.27
N GLY A 163 1.93 1.18 19.46
CA GLY A 163 3.39 1.10 19.32
C GLY A 163 3.98 2.43 18.84
N GLU A 164 5.19 2.76 19.30
CA GLU A 164 5.86 4.03 19.00
C GLU A 164 6.15 4.22 17.51
N SER A 165 6.26 3.12 16.77
CA SER A 165 6.51 3.12 15.31
C SER A 165 5.39 2.48 14.50
N ALA A 166 4.42 1.84 15.17
CA ALA A 166 3.25 1.24 14.53
C ALA A 166 2.48 2.27 13.69
N GLY A 167 2.29 1.96 12.42
CA GLY A 167 1.51 2.77 11.49
C GLY A 167 2.25 3.98 10.93
N LYS A 168 3.55 4.15 11.19
CA LYS A 168 4.34 5.24 10.57
C LYS A 168 4.62 5.00 9.09
N ASN A 169 4.98 3.77 8.73
CA ASN A 169 5.23 3.34 7.35
C ASN A 169 4.99 1.83 7.20
N LEU A 170 4.78 1.36 5.97
CA LEU A 170 4.52 -0.05 5.71
C LEU A 170 5.70 -0.96 6.06
N VAL A 171 6.94 -0.51 5.85
CA VAL A 171 8.15 -1.33 6.15
C VAL A 171 8.16 -1.77 7.61
N VAL A 172 7.92 -0.85 8.54
CA VAL A 172 7.85 -1.17 9.98
C VAL A 172 6.70 -2.13 10.28
N ASP A 173 5.52 -1.90 9.72
CA ASP A 173 4.36 -2.75 9.97
C ASP A 173 4.57 -4.18 9.42
N PHE A 174 5.20 -4.32 8.24
CA PHE A 174 5.64 -5.62 7.71
C PHE A 174 6.63 -6.30 8.64
N PHE A 175 7.64 -5.58 9.15
CA PHE A 175 8.62 -6.16 10.06
C PHE A 175 7.98 -6.60 11.38
N CYS A 176 7.05 -5.82 11.93
CA CYS A 176 6.28 -6.22 13.11
C CYS A 176 5.51 -7.52 12.88
N LEU A 177 4.86 -7.67 11.72
CA LEU A 177 4.00 -8.80 11.39
C LEU A 177 4.72 -10.05 10.89
N CYS A 178 5.92 -9.92 10.34
CA CYS A 178 6.56 -11.00 9.58
C CYS A 178 7.98 -11.35 10.00
N ALA A 179 8.76 -10.38 10.50
CA ALA A 179 10.16 -10.65 10.82
C ALA A 179 10.26 -11.71 11.93
N LYS A 180 11.05 -12.75 11.71
CA LYS A 180 11.35 -13.75 12.73
C LYS A 180 12.16 -13.11 13.86
N HIS A 181 11.86 -13.53 15.09
CA HIS A 181 12.54 -13.06 16.29
C HIS A 181 13.95 -13.64 16.38
N ASP A 182 14.03 -14.96 16.52
CA ASP A 182 15.24 -15.77 16.49
C ASP A 182 14.87 -17.23 16.15
N GLU A 183 15.84 -18.13 16.15
CA GLU A 183 15.64 -19.58 15.89
C GLU A 183 14.86 -20.31 16.99
N ALA A 184 14.96 -19.88 18.25
CA ALA A 184 14.43 -20.63 19.39
C ALA A 184 12.96 -20.26 19.68
N GLU A 185 12.68 -18.98 19.74
CA GLU A 185 11.43 -18.37 20.17
C GLU A 185 10.64 -17.76 19.00
N GLY A 186 11.24 -17.59 17.82
CA GLY A 186 10.57 -17.08 16.62
C GLY A 186 9.60 -18.09 15.97
N VAL A 187 8.84 -17.58 15.00
CA VAL A 187 7.88 -18.34 14.18
C VAL A 187 8.36 -18.32 12.73
N ASP A 188 8.64 -19.49 12.17
CA ASP A 188 8.99 -19.60 10.76
C ASP A 188 7.77 -19.29 9.88
N ASN A 189 7.99 -18.48 8.84
CA ASN A 189 7.00 -18.20 7.81
C ASN A 189 5.62 -17.79 8.36
N VAL A 190 5.59 -16.99 9.44
CA VAL A 190 4.35 -16.53 10.08
C VAL A 190 3.43 -15.79 9.11
N CYS A 191 3.99 -15.08 8.13
CA CYS A 191 3.27 -14.41 7.04
C CYS A 191 3.03 -15.31 5.81
N GLY A 192 3.31 -16.62 5.91
CA GLY A 192 3.31 -17.54 4.77
C GLY A 192 4.55 -17.45 3.88
N VAL A 193 5.46 -16.52 4.18
CA VAL A 193 6.74 -16.30 3.49
C VAL A 193 7.86 -16.12 4.51
N SER A 194 9.08 -16.43 4.08
CA SER A 194 10.29 -16.31 4.90
C SER A 194 10.72 -14.85 5.02
N VAL A 195 10.76 -14.31 6.24
CA VAL A 195 11.30 -12.98 6.55
C VAL A 195 12.13 -13.07 7.83
N GLY A 196 13.45 -12.92 7.72
CA GLY A 196 14.41 -12.98 8.83
C GLY A 196 14.81 -14.40 9.24
N ASN A 197 14.92 -15.33 8.29
CA ASN A 197 15.33 -16.72 8.55
C ASN A 197 16.85 -16.95 8.40
N GLY A 198 17.64 -15.91 8.13
CA GLY A 198 19.10 -16.01 8.04
C GLY A 198 19.77 -15.93 9.40
N LYS A 199 20.95 -16.55 9.56
CA LYS A 199 21.77 -16.42 10.78
C LYS A 199 22.07 -14.95 11.16
N ASP A 200 22.00 -14.04 10.18
CA ASP A 200 22.34 -12.62 10.32
C ASP A 200 21.20 -11.70 9.84
N SER A 201 19.96 -12.17 9.68
CA SER A 201 18.80 -11.32 9.33
C SER A 201 17.63 -11.59 10.27
N GLY A 202 17.06 -10.55 10.87
CA GLY A 202 15.98 -10.73 11.85
C GLY A 202 15.81 -9.55 12.80
N TRP A 203 14.86 -9.72 13.73
CA TRP A 203 14.59 -8.74 14.77
C TRP A 203 14.38 -9.43 16.14
N ASP A 204 15.49 -9.62 16.85
CA ASP A 204 15.62 -10.33 18.14
C ASP A 204 14.95 -9.61 19.33
N GLY A 205 14.08 -8.62 19.05
CA GLY A 205 13.43 -7.79 20.04
C GLY A 205 14.21 -6.56 20.45
N VAL A 206 15.53 -6.52 20.28
CA VAL A 206 16.39 -5.38 20.65
C VAL A 206 17.01 -4.75 19.41
N LYS A 207 17.64 -5.55 18.56
CA LYS A 207 18.37 -5.12 17.37
C LYS A 207 17.69 -5.66 16.11
N LEU A 208 17.49 -4.76 15.17
CA LEU A 208 17.09 -5.10 13.81
C LEU A 208 18.37 -5.28 12.98
N VAL A 209 18.56 -6.46 12.39
CA VAL A 209 19.78 -6.83 11.66
C VAL A 209 19.44 -7.07 10.19
N SER A 210 20.29 -6.56 9.29
CA SER A 210 20.16 -6.73 7.84
C SER A 210 18.80 -6.25 7.31
N GLN A 211 18.48 -4.98 7.59
CA GLN A 211 17.21 -4.34 7.26
C GLN A 211 16.87 -4.42 5.76
N ASP A 212 17.86 -4.20 4.90
CA ASP A 212 17.68 -4.29 3.45
C ASP A 212 17.33 -5.71 3.02
N THR A 213 17.98 -6.72 3.61
CA THR A 213 17.65 -8.14 3.37
C THR A 213 16.23 -8.48 3.82
N LEU A 214 15.81 -8.03 5.00
CA LEU A 214 14.43 -8.21 5.47
C LEU A 214 13.42 -7.55 4.52
N TRP A 215 13.75 -6.37 4.02
CA TRP A 215 12.90 -5.66 3.07
C TRP A 215 12.83 -6.38 1.72
N ASP A 216 13.95 -6.87 1.21
CA ASP A 216 13.99 -7.67 -0.02
C ASP A 216 13.17 -8.97 0.10
N GLU A 217 13.25 -9.65 1.24
CA GLU A 217 12.42 -10.82 1.54
C GLU A 217 10.92 -10.49 1.55
N VAL A 218 10.54 -9.36 2.15
CA VAL A 218 9.15 -8.86 2.10
C VAL A 218 8.71 -8.57 0.66
N LYS A 219 9.53 -7.82 -0.12
CA LYS A 219 9.23 -7.51 -1.53
C LYS A 219 9.09 -8.78 -2.36
N ASN A 220 9.98 -9.75 -2.18
CA ASN A 220 9.92 -11.05 -2.84
C ASN A 220 8.63 -11.81 -2.47
N GLY A 221 8.25 -11.79 -1.19
CA GLY A 221 6.99 -12.34 -0.72
C GLY A 221 5.78 -11.67 -1.39
N CYS A 222 5.75 -10.33 -1.43
CA CYS A 222 4.71 -9.57 -2.10
C CYS A 222 4.66 -9.79 -3.61
N GLY A 223 5.78 -10.14 -4.24
CA GLY A 223 5.84 -10.51 -5.66
C GLY A 223 4.94 -11.71 -6.03
N THR A 224 4.56 -12.54 -5.06
CA THR A 224 3.63 -13.67 -5.25
C THR A 224 2.16 -13.24 -5.19
N PHE A 225 1.85 -12.11 -4.55
CA PHE A 225 0.51 -11.54 -4.43
C PHE A 225 0.26 -10.58 -5.59
N ALA A 226 -0.46 -11.09 -6.59
CA ALA A 226 -0.96 -10.43 -7.80
C ALA A 226 -0.28 -9.08 -8.17
N LYS A 227 0.62 -9.15 -9.17
CA LYS A 227 1.05 -8.01 -10.00
C LYS A 227 -0.08 -7.43 -10.86
N GLN A 228 -1.33 -7.88 -10.71
CA GLN A 228 -2.44 -7.37 -11.51
C GLN A 228 -2.56 -5.88 -11.23
N GLY A 229 -2.15 -5.11 -12.25
CA GLY A 229 -1.97 -3.68 -12.18
C GLY A 229 -3.15 -3.08 -11.46
N VAL A 230 -2.86 -2.27 -10.47
CA VAL A 230 -3.87 -1.45 -9.85
C VAL A 230 -4.38 -0.57 -10.98
N THR A 231 -5.54 -0.92 -11.53
CA THR A 231 -6.06 -0.23 -12.72
C THR A 231 -6.72 1.08 -12.37
N SER A 232 -7.03 1.28 -11.08
CA SER A 232 -7.81 2.42 -10.62
C SER A 232 -7.51 2.80 -9.17
N THR A 233 -7.77 4.06 -8.84
CA THR A 233 -7.80 4.57 -7.46
C THR A 233 -8.91 3.91 -6.63
N GLN A 234 -9.97 3.42 -7.26
CA GLN A 234 -11.07 2.72 -6.59
C GLN A 234 -10.62 1.43 -5.91
N ASP A 235 -9.69 0.69 -6.54
CA ASP A 235 -9.06 -0.49 -5.94
C ASP A 235 -8.29 -0.08 -4.67
N GLY A 236 -7.56 1.04 -4.72
CA GLY A 236 -6.89 1.64 -3.57
C GLY A 236 -7.85 1.99 -2.44
N TYR A 237 -8.98 2.65 -2.72
CA TYR A 237 -9.97 2.95 -1.68
C TYR A 237 -10.63 1.70 -1.11
N SER A 238 -10.81 0.66 -1.93
CA SER A 238 -11.30 -0.64 -1.45
C SER A 238 -10.33 -1.25 -0.44
N LEU A 239 -9.03 -1.26 -0.77
CA LEU A 239 -7.97 -1.73 0.12
C LEU A 239 -7.89 -0.91 1.41
N HIS A 240 -8.01 0.42 1.33
CA HIS A 240 -8.08 1.28 2.51
C HIS A 240 -9.24 0.87 3.44
N ARG A 241 -10.44 0.65 2.89
CA ARG A 241 -11.60 0.21 3.67
C ARG A 241 -11.42 -1.20 4.24
N GLU A 242 -10.89 -2.12 3.45
CA GLU A 242 -10.62 -3.51 3.85
C GLU A 242 -9.63 -3.54 5.03
N PHE A 243 -8.54 -2.76 4.94
CA PHE A 243 -7.57 -2.60 6.01
C PHE A 243 -8.20 -2.06 7.29
N MET A 244 -8.96 -0.97 7.21
CA MET A 244 -9.65 -0.42 8.37
C MET A 244 -10.66 -1.39 8.98
N ALA A 245 -11.37 -2.16 8.16
CA ALA A 245 -12.25 -3.21 8.64
C ALA A 245 -11.48 -4.29 9.41
N LYS A 246 -10.30 -4.71 8.94
CA LYS A 246 -9.45 -5.68 9.65
C LYS A 246 -8.89 -5.11 10.96
N VAL A 247 -8.41 -3.86 10.98
CA VAL A 247 -7.94 -3.21 12.21
C VAL A 247 -9.07 -3.06 13.24
N LYS A 248 -10.28 -2.71 12.77
CA LYS A 248 -11.46 -2.59 13.62
C LYS A 248 -11.94 -3.95 14.13
N ALA A 249 -11.94 -4.99 13.29
CA ALA A 249 -12.25 -6.36 13.72
C ALA A 249 -11.23 -6.86 14.76
N GLY A 250 -9.96 -6.49 14.58
CA GLY A 250 -8.87 -6.79 15.50
C GLY A 250 -8.06 -8.02 15.11
N GLY A 251 -6.85 -8.08 15.67
CA GLY A 251 -5.94 -9.21 15.52
C GLY A 251 -6.35 -10.39 16.40
N LYS A 252 -5.81 -11.57 16.12
CA LYS A 252 -6.16 -12.81 16.82
C LYS A 252 -5.35 -12.94 18.11
N VAL A 253 -6.00 -13.17 19.24
CA VAL A 253 -5.33 -13.52 20.50
C VAL A 253 -5.75 -14.91 20.92
N LYS A 254 -4.82 -15.85 20.86
CA LYS A 254 -5.02 -17.23 21.34
C LYS A 254 -4.80 -17.25 22.84
N VAL A 255 -5.88 -17.40 23.60
CA VAL A 255 -5.82 -17.39 25.07
C VAL A 255 -5.86 -18.83 25.57
N THR A 256 -4.92 -19.19 26.44
CA THR A 256 -4.75 -20.56 26.95
C THR A 256 -6.06 -21.09 27.52
N ASN A 257 -6.44 -22.31 27.12
CA ASN A 257 -7.68 -23.00 27.53
C ASN A 257 -9.00 -22.27 27.18
N THR A 258 -8.97 -21.24 26.33
CA THR A 258 -10.19 -20.54 25.90
C THR A 258 -10.20 -20.34 24.38
N GLU A 259 -11.24 -19.68 23.86
CA GLU A 259 -11.34 -19.37 22.44
C GLU A 259 -10.36 -18.26 22.03
N THR A 260 -10.07 -18.19 20.74
CA THR A 260 -9.33 -17.06 20.17
C THR A 260 -10.22 -15.83 20.20
N VAL A 261 -9.74 -14.77 20.84
CA VAL A 261 -10.47 -13.52 21.01
C VAL A 261 -9.83 -12.40 20.18
N PRO A 262 -10.63 -11.48 19.62
CA PRO A 262 -10.09 -10.35 18.89
C PRO A 262 -9.47 -9.31 19.83
N LYS A 263 -8.40 -8.65 19.37
CA LYS A 263 -7.87 -7.42 19.95
C LYS A 263 -8.05 -6.28 18.96
N HIS A 264 -9.04 -5.43 19.21
CA HIS A 264 -9.31 -4.23 18.40
C HIS A 264 -8.08 -3.34 18.30
N GLY A 265 -7.83 -2.78 17.12
CA GLY A 265 -6.68 -1.91 16.88
C GLY A 265 -5.37 -2.67 16.67
N MET A 266 -5.42 -3.98 16.55
CA MET A 266 -4.25 -4.83 16.28
C MET A 266 -4.39 -5.49 14.92
N LEU A 267 -3.26 -5.73 14.25
CA LEU A 267 -3.12 -6.76 13.22
C LEU A 267 -2.13 -7.82 13.67
N GLY A 268 -2.29 -9.02 13.13
CA GLY A 268 -1.45 -10.16 13.46
C GLY A 268 -2.03 -11.04 14.57
N THR A 269 -1.17 -11.88 15.11
CA THR A 269 -1.55 -12.96 16.03
C THR A 269 -0.68 -12.92 17.28
N ALA A 270 -1.32 -13.07 18.43
CA ALA A 270 -0.69 -13.16 19.73
C ALA A 270 -1.21 -14.34 20.53
N VAL A 271 -0.46 -14.69 21.56
CA VAL A 271 -0.81 -15.68 22.56
C VAL A 271 -0.77 -15.04 23.94
N SER A 272 -1.72 -15.39 24.80
CA SER A 272 -1.83 -14.84 26.15
C SER A 272 -2.25 -15.93 27.11
N ASP A 273 -1.72 -15.88 28.34
CA ASP A 273 -2.16 -16.75 29.42
C ASP A 273 -3.51 -16.28 30.01
N THR A 274 -3.73 -14.96 30.00
CA THR A 274 -4.82 -14.28 30.68
C THR A 274 -5.37 -13.15 29.81
N GLY A 275 -6.59 -13.32 29.30
CA GLY A 275 -7.32 -12.29 28.55
C GLY A 275 -6.62 -11.83 27.25
N ASN A 276 -7.13 -10.73 26.66
CA ASN A 276 -6.76 -10.29 25.31
C ASN A 276 -5.83 -9.06 25.27
N SER A 277 -5.14 -8.73 26.36
CA SER A 277 -4.32 -7.51 26.45
C SER A 277 -2.99 -7.68 27.19
N ASN A 278 -2.77 -8.82 27.87
CA ASN A 278 -1.57 -9.11 28.63
C ASN A 278 -0.47 -9.79 27.77
N PHE A 279 -0.11 -9.17 26.66
CA PHE A 279 0.96 -9.66 25.78
C PHE A 279 1.74 -8.53 25.11
N HIS A 280 2.94 -8.85 24.64
CA HIS A 280 3.76 -7.95 23.82
C HIS A 280 3.75 -8.38 22.35
N CYS A 281 3.80 -7.42 21.43
CA CYS A 281 4.15 -7.68 20.03
C CYS A 281 5.68 -7.76 19.88
N ASN A 282 6.27 -8.81 20.47
CA ASN A 282 7.72 -9.02 20.58
C ASN A 282 8.29 -9.96 19.51
N GLY A 283 7.45 -10.60 18.69
CA GLY A 283 7.86 -11.57 17.68
C GLY A 283 7.97 -13.02 18.14
N LYS A 284 7.72 -13.30 19.43
CA LYS A 284 7.87 -14.64 19.99
C LYS A 284 6.59 -15.47 19.81
N LYS A 285 6.76 -16.79 19.66
CA LYS A 285 5.68 -17.73 19.39
C LYS A 285 4.84 -18.12 20.61
N ALA A 286 5.39 -18.03 21.81
CA ALA A 286 4.77 -18.59 23.02
C ALA A 286 4.82 -17.62 24.22
N VAL A 287 3.97 -17.88 25.21
CA VAL A 287 3.99 -17.22 26.52
C VAL A 287 5.35 -17.45 27.19
N SER A 288 5.95 -16.38 27.72
CA SER A 288 7.21 -16.51 28.48
C SER A 288 6.92 -17.06 29.87
N THR A 289 7.65 -18.11 30.28
CA THR A 289 7.47 -18.79 31.57
C THR A 289 8.57 -18.47 32.60
N THR A 290 9.53 -17.61 32.26
CA THR A 290 10.79 -17.46 33.03
C THR A 290 10.67 -16.72 34.36
N ARG A 291 9.68 -15.84 34.56
CA ARG A 291 9.49 -15.08 35.83
C ARG A 291 8.04 -14.70 36.13
N VAL A 292 7.31 -14.29 35.09
CA VAL A 292 5.87 -13.99 35.11
C VAL A 292 5.34 -14.50 33.77
N ASN A 293 4.18 -15.17 33.78
CA ASN A 293 3.52 -15.55 32.54
C ASN A 293 3.10 -14.27 31.80
N VAL A 294 3.79 -14.01 30.70
CA VAL A 294 3.52 -12.84 29.85
C VAL A 294 3.34 -13.33 28.44
N GLY A 295 2.21 -12.96 27.85
CA GLY A 295 1.91 -13.29 26.46
C GLY A 295 2.89 -12.65 25.48
N SER A 296 2.96 -13.25 24.30
CA SER A 296 3.82 -12.85 23.20
C SER A 296 3.04 -12.82 21.91
N GLY A 297 3.57 -12.20 20.87
CA GLY A 297 2.88 -12.17 19.60
C GLY A 297 3.70 -11.59 18.47
N VAL A 298 3.31 -11.99 17.27
CA VAL A 298 3.77 -11.42 16.02
C VAL A 298 2.65 -10.53 15.50
N CYS A 299 2.67 -9.28 15.95
CA CYS A 299 1.56 -8.35 15.79
C CYS A 299 2.04 -6.90 15.69
N VAL A 300 1.13 -6.02 15.33
CA VAL A 300 1.29 -4.57 15.40
C VAL A 300 0.02 -3.96 16.00
N PHE A 301 0.18 -3.07 16.98
CA PHE A 301 -0.92 -2.45 17.70
C PHE A 301 -0.96 -0.95 17.47
N TYR A 302 -2.06 -0.50 16.86
CA TYR A 302 -2.33 0.88 16.48
C TYR A 302 -3.19 1.64 17.52
N GLY A 303 -3.52 1.02 18.65
CA GLY A 303 -4.43 1.60 19.64
C GLY A 303 -5.92 1.35 19.34
N THR A 304 -6.76 1.45 20.36
CA THR A 304 -8.20 1.18 20.26
C THR A 304 -9.03 2.40 19.85
N HIS A 305 -8.50 3.60 20.05
CA HIS A 305 -9.16 4.86 19.74
C HIS A 305 -8.45 5.58 18.59
N HIS A 306 -9.20 6.36 17.81
CA HIS A 306 -8.65 7.18 16.72
C HIS A 306 -7.75 6.41 15.74
N GLN A 307 -8.12 5.17 15.39
CA GLN A 307 -7.30 4.27 14.57
C GLN A 307 -6.85 4.89 13.25
N GLU A 308 -7.75 5.54 12.50
CA GLU A 308 -7.38 6.27 11.28
C GLU A 308 -6.37 7.39 11.53
N GLN A 309 -6.39 7.99 12.72
CA GLN A 309 -5.44 9.05 13.09
C GLN A 309 -4.09 8.48 13.51
N ASN A 310 -4.08 7.26 14.04
CA ASN A 310 -2.89 6.60 14.57
C ASN A 310 -2.01 5.98 13.48
N ILE A 311 -2.57 5.73 12.29
CA ILE A 311 -1.90 5.08 11.15
C ILE A 311 -1.60 6.14 10.09
N GLU A 312 -0.39 6.69 10.17
CA GLU A 312 0.08 7.80 9.34
C GLU A 312 0.21 7.42 7.87
N TRP A 313 0.79 6.24 7.57
CA TRP A 313 0.93 5.79 6.19
C TRP A 313 -0.43 5.60 5.52
N LEU A 314 -1.48 5.26 6.27
CA LEU A 314 -2.82 5.10 5.70
C LEU A 314 -3.45 6.44 5.32
N LYS A 315 -3.16 7.51 6.09
CA LYS A 315 -3.53 8.88 5.69
C LYS A 315 -2.83 9.28 4.40
N LYS A 316 -1.53 9.03 4.30
CA LYS A 316 -0.74 9.29 3.09
C LYS A 316 -1.22 8.48 1.90
N PHE A 317 -1.67 7.25 2.14
CA PHE A 317 -2.26 6.41 1.12
C PHE A 317 -3.54 7.04 0.56
N LYS A 318 -4.45 7.49 1.44
CA LYS A 318 -5.67 8.19 1.03
C LYS A 318 -5.37 9.52 0.31
N GLU A 319 -4.43 10.31 0.82
CA GLU A 319 -3.99 11.58 0.22
C GLU A 319 -3.44 11.34 -1.21
N GLY A 320 -2.57 10.34 -1.38
CA GLY A 320 -2.05 9.95 -2.68
C GLY A 320 -3.15 9.55 -3.67
N LEU A 321 -4.12 8.75 -3.24
CA LEU A 321 -5.27 8.37 -4.10
C LEU A 321 -6.10 9.59 -4.52
N GLN A 322 -6.33 10.55 -3.63
CA GLN A 322 -7.09 11.77 -3.93
C GLN A 322 -6.38 12.67 -4.95
N LEU A 323 -5.04 12.80 -4.84
CA LEU A 323 -4.24 13.53 -5.81
C LEU A 323 -4.35 12.88 -7.21
N ILE A 324 -4.31 11.55 -7.26
CA ILE A 324 -4.46 10.80 -8.52
C ILE A 324 -5.85 10.98 -9.12
N ASP A 325 -6.91 10.92 -8.31
CA ASP A 325 -8.28 11.13 -8.79
C ASP A 325 -8.44 12.50 -9.45
N LYS A 326 -7.96 13.55 -8.76
CA LYS A 326 -8.00 14.92 -9.24
C LYS A 326 -7.24 15.04 -10.55
N LEU A 327 -5.98 14.60 -10.57
CA LEU A 327 -5.12 14.66 -11.76
C LEU A 327 -5.73 13.92 -12.94
N ASN A 328 -6.19 12.68 -12.74
CA ASN A 328 -6.76 11.86 -13.81
C ASN A 328 -8.06 12.45 -14.37
N THR A 329 -8.86 13.11 -13.52
CA THR A 329 -10.10 13.78 -13.92
C THR A 329 -9.82 15.05 -14.71
N GLU A 330 -8.91 15.90 -14.23
CA GLU A 330 -8.50 17.14 -14.89
C GLU A 330 -7.86 16.86 -16.25
N THR A 331 -6.90 15.93 -16.30
CA THR A 331 -6.22 15.49 -17.53
C THR A 331 -7.21 14.99 -18.58
N ALA A 332 -8.21 14.21 -18.18
CA ALA A 332 -9.26 13.73 -19.08
C ALA A 332 -10.15 14.87 -19.60
N SER A 333 -10.51 15.82 -18.73
CA SER A 333 -11.30 17.01 -19.08
C SER A 333 -10.56 17.88 -20.10
N TRP A 334 -9.28 18.19 -19.86
CA TRP A 334 -8.47 19.00 -20.78
C TRP A 334 -8.29 18.33 -22.14
N GLN A 335 -7.98 17.03 -22.15
CA GLN A 335 -7.87 16.28 -23.40
C GLN A 335 -9.17 16.36 -24.21
N HIS A 336 -10.32 16.18 -23.55
CA HIS A 336 -11.62 16.26 -24.20
C HIS A 336 -11.91 17.66 -24.76
N GLN A 337 -11.65 18.71 -23.99
CA GLN A 337 -11.87 20.10 -24.42
C GLN A 337 -10.98 20.47 -25.60
N LEU A 338 -9.67 20.19 -25.54
CA LEU A 338 -8.74 20.46 -26.63
C LEU A 338 -9.10 19.67 -27.91
N THR A 339 -9.46 18.39 -27.77
CA THR A 339 -9.91 17.58 -28.91
C THR A 339 -11.18 18.14 -29.54
N THR A 340 -12.13 18.62 -28.72
CA THR A 340 -13.37 19.25 -29.20
C THR A 340 -13.08 20.55 -29.95
N LEU A 341 -12.18 21.39 -29.44
CA LEU A 341 -11.74 22.61 -30.11
C LEU A 341 -11.06 22.30 -31.45
N LEU A 342 -10.19 21.30 -31.50
CA LEU A 342 -9.53 20.87 -32.73
C LEU A 342 -10.52 20.37 -33.78
N ASN A 343 -11.51 19.56 -33.38
CA ASN A 343 -12.52 19.07 -34.32
C ASN A 343 -13.39 20.22 -34.86
N ARG A 344 -13.80 21.16 -34.00
CA ARG A 344 -14.52 22.37 -34.44
C ARG A 344 -13.67 23.23 -35.38
N ALA A 345 -12.36 23.34 -35.14
CA ALA A 345 -11.45 24.05 -36.03
C ALA A 345 -11.38 23.38 -37.41
N ARG A 346 -11.29 22.04 -37.46
CA ARG A 346 -11.30 21.28 -38.72
C ARG A 346 -12.60 21.50 -39.52
N GLU A 347 -13.76 21.41 -38.87
CA GLU A 347 -15.06 21.64 -39.51
C GLU A 347 -15.22 23.06 -40.07
N LEU A 348 -14.66 24.07 -39.40
CA LEU A 348 -14.69 25.45 -39.88
C LEU A 348 -13.68 25.67 -41.02
N TYR A 349 -12.51 25.04 -40.94
CA TYR A 349 -11.51 25.11 -41.99
C TYR A 349 -12.03 24.53 -43.32
N GLU A 350 -12.85 23.48 -43.28
CA GLU A 350 -13.49 22.93 -44.48
C GLU A 350 -14.48 23.90 -45.17
N LYS A 351 -14.92 24.96 -44.48
CA LYS A 351 -15.82 26.01 -45.01
C LYS A 351 -15.07 27.21 -45.58
N VAL A 352 -13.73 27.21 -45.51
CA VAL A 352 -12.83 28.29 -45.95
C VAL A 352 -11.92 27.81 -47.08
#